data_AF-A0AAW7K422-F1
#
_entry.id   AF-A0AAW7K422-F1
#
_cell.length_a   1.000
_cell.length_b   1.000
_cell.length_c   1.000
_cell.angle_alpha   90.00
_cell.angle_beta   90.00
_cell.angle_gamma   90.00
#
_symmetry.space_group_name_H-M   'P 1'
#
loop_
_entity.id
_entity.type
_entity.pdbx_description
1 polymer ?
#
loop_
_entity_poly.entity_id
_entity_poly.type
_entity_poly.pdbx_seq_one_letter_code
_entity_poly.pdbx_strand_id
1 'polypeptide(L)'
;MSKFSMFKYGKKAGYLGVATIILALVPTVIALAVIPGLPDQVPMRWDSAGEVIRWGSRYEMLIPPVMAIAFGFGIYVQTMRKAAEHAKDSMIMAVSTAERFLRSGVITTAVINVTNFYLLYVTLSGTNPLVF
;
A
#
# COMPACT_ATOMS: atom_id res chain seq x y z
N MET A 1 14.61 10.09 -23.26
CA MET A 1 14.45 9.47 -21.92
C MET A 1 13.03 9.75 -21.43
N SER A 2 12.24 8.73 -21.09
CA SER A 2 10.78 8.84 -20.82
C SER A 2 10.45 9.93 -19.77
N LYS A 3 9.51 10.82 -20.11
CA LYS A 3 9.05 11.96 -19.28
C LYS A 3 8.51 11.51 -17.91
N PHE A 4 8.13 10.22 -17.79
CA PHE A 4 7.45 9.60 -16.64
C PHE A 4 8.35 8.87 -15.65
N SER A 5 9.65 8.82 -15.91
CA SER A 5 10.60 8.07 -15.08
C SER A 5 11.16 8.92 -13.94
N MET A 6 11.09 8.42 -12.70
CA MET A 6 11.73 9.04 -11.52
C MET A 6 13.25 9.01 -11.56
N PHE A 7 13.85 8.19 -12.44
CA PHE A 7 15.32 8.08 -12.58
C PHE A 7 15.98 9.39 -13.04
N LYS A 8 15.23 10.31 -13.64
CA LYS A 8 15.73 11.66 -13.98
C LYS A 8 16.03 12.52 -12.74
N TYR A 9 15.48 12.16 -11.58
CA TYR A 9 15.77 12.77 -10.28
C TYR A 9 16.82 11.96 -9.50
N GLY A 10 17.56 11.08 -10.17
CA GLY A 10 18.59 10.22 -9.58
C GLY A 10 18.15 8.77 -9.37
N LYS A 11 19.14 7.87 -9.25
CA LYS A 11 18.91 6.42 -9.10
C LYS A 11 18.03 6.09 -7.90
N LYS A 12 18.24 6.77 -6.78
CA LYS A 12 17.50 6.56 -5.53
C LYS A 12 16.02 6.91 -5.66
N ALA A 13 15.69 8.06 -6.24
CA ALA A 13 14.31 8.42 -6.55
C ALA A 13 13.68 7.40 -7.52
N GLY A 14 14.43 6.95 -8.53
CA GLY A 14 14.03 5.86 -9.42
C GLY A 14 13.61 4.60 -8.67
N TYR A 15 14.49 4.07 -7.81
CA TYR A 15 14.21 2.85 -7.04
C TYR A 15 13.06 3.01 -6.05
N LEU A 16 12.98 4.14 -5.34
CA LEU A 16 11.87 4.41 -4.41
C LEU A 16 10.53 4.50 -5.16
N GLY A 17 10.53 5.08 -6.36
CA GLY A 17 9.36 5.14 -7.23
C GLY A 17 8.89 3.75 -7.64
N VAL A 18 9.81 2.91 -8.12
CA VAL A 18 9.51 1.50 -8.46
C VAL A 18 9.02 0.74 -7.23
N ALA A 19 9.70 0.86 -6.09
CA ALA A 19 9.32 0.19 -4.85
C ALA A 19 7.90 0.60 -4.39
N THR A 20 7.55 1.89 -4.47
CA THR A 20 6.21 2.37 -4.12
C THR A 20 5.13 1.71 -4.99
N ILE A 21 5.35 1.62 -6.30
CA ILE A 21 4.39 1.00 -7.22
C ILE A 21 4.30 -0.50 -7.02
N ILE A 22 5.43 -1.19 -6.85
CA ILE A 22 5.43 -2.64 -6.58
C ILE A 22 4.66 -2.91 -5.29
N LEU A 23 5.01 -2.24 -4.19
CA LEU A 23 4.33 -2.40 -2.90
C LEU A 23 2.83 -2.06 -2.97
N ALA A 24 2.44 -1.10 -3.81
CA ALA A 24 1.02 -0.78 -4.03
C ALA A 24 0.25 -1.92 -4.71
N LEU A 25 0.92 -2.74 -5.53
CA LEU A 25 0.31 -3.84 -6.28
C LEU A 25 0.33 -5.19 -5.54
N VAL A 26 1.29 -5.40 -4.63
CA VAL A 26 1.39 -6.64 -3.83
C VAL A 26 0.06 -7.04 -3.17
N PRO A 27 -0.66 -6.17 -2.42
CA PRO A 27 -1.89 -6.60 -1.76
C PRO A 27 -2.98 -6.97 -2.76
N THR A 28 -2.98 -6.38 -3.96
CA THR A 28 -3.93 -6.71 -5.03
C THR A 28 -3.68 -8.11 -5.56
N VAL A 29 -2.43 -8.47 -5.82
CA VAL A 29 -2.07 -9.83 -6.28
C VAL A 29 -2.49 -10.87 -5.25
N ILE A 30 -2.21 -10.60 -3.96
CA ILE A 30 -2.62 -11.50 -2.87
C ILE A 30 -4.13 -11.61 -2.78
N ALA A 31 -4.86 -10.48 -2.82
CA ALA A 31 -6.32 -10.47 -2.74
C ALA A 31 -6.96 -11.28 -3.88
N LEU A 32 -6.46 -11.13 -5.11
CA LEU A 32 -6.95 -11.90 -6.27
C LEU A 32 -6.71 -13.41 -6.12
N ALA A 33 -5.63 -13.81 -5.44
CA ALA A 33 -5.33 -15.22 -5.19
C ALA A 33 -6.15 -15.81 -4.03
N VAL A 34 -6.38 -15.03 -2.96
CA VAL A 34 -6.95 -15.55 -1.71
C VAL A 34 -8.48 -15.39 -1.65
N ILE A 35 -9.03 -14.23 -2.03
CA ILE A 35 -10.46 -13.92 -1.83
C ILE A 35 -11.41 -14.93 -2.49
N PRO A 36 -11.15 -15.45 -3.71
CA PRO A 36 -12.04 -16.43 -4.33
C PRO A 36 -12.22 -17.72 -3.51
N GLY A 37 -11.20 -18.09 -2.72
CA GLY A 37 -11.23 -19.27 -1.84
C GLY A 37 -11.83 -19.02 -0.46
N LEU A 38 -12.18 -17.77 -0.13
CA LEU A 38 -12.80 -17.43 1.14
C LEU A 38 -14.31 -17.71 1.13
N PRO A 39 -14.89 -18.15 2.26
CA PRO A 39 -16.35 -18.21 2.43
C PRO A 39 -16.97 -16.82 2.27
N ASP A 40 -18.27 -16.76 1.98
CA ASP A 40 -18.96 -15.47 1.75
C ASP A 40 -18.89 -14.53 2.96
N GLN A 41 -18.85 -15.11 4.16
CA GLN A 41 -18.66 -14.40 5.42
C GLN A 41 -17.37 -14.80 6.11
N VAL A 42 -16.67 -13.80 6.64
CA VAL A 42 -15.36 -13.93 7.31
C VAL A 42 -15.39 -13.25 8.68
N PRO A 43 -14.60 -13.74 9.66
CA PRO A 43 -14.57 -13.15 11.00
C PRO A 43 -13.80 -11.83 10.98
N MET A 44 -14.44 -10.76 11.46
CA MET A 44 -13.89 -9.40 11.36
C MET A 44 -13.71 -8.68 12.70
N ARG A 45 -14.34 -9.19 13.77
CA ARG A 45 -14.19 -8.67 15.12
C ARG A 45 -14.38 -9.79 16.12
N TRP A 46 -13.58 -9.73 17.17
CA TRP A 46 -13.58 -10.67 18.28
C TRP A 46 -13.85 -9.91 19.58
N ASP A 47 -14.45 -10.58 20.57
CA ASP A 47 -14.51 -10.08 21.95
C ASP A 47 -13.20 -10.36 22.71
N SER A 48 -13.16 -10.07 24.02
CA SER A 48 -11.99 -10.35 24.86
C SER A 48 -11.75 -11.83 25.13
N ALA A 49 -12.74 -12.70 24.92
CA ALA A 49 -12.59 -14.14 25.06
C ALA A 49 -12.08 -14.81 23.78
N GLY A 50 -11.92 -14.04 22.69
CA GLY A 50 -11.51 -14.55 21.38
C GLY A 50 -12.67 -15.09 20.55
N GLU A 51 -13.92 -14.84 20.95
CA GLU A 51 -15.11 -15.26 20.21
C GLU A 51 -15.48 -14.23 19.14
N VAL A 52 -15.89 -14.71 17.96
CA VAL A 52 -16.23 -13.84 16.83
C VAL A 52 -17.57 -13.14 17.07
N ILE A 53 -17.55 -11.82 17.22
CA ILE A 53 -18.75 -11.00 17.43
C ILE A 53 -19.21 -10.25 16.16
N ARG A 54 -18.40 -10.22 15.10
CA ARG A 54 -18.81 -9.66 13.81
C ARG A 54 -18.31 -10.52 12.64
N TRP A 55 -19.26 -10.96 11.84
CA TRP A 55 -19.03 -11.54 10.53
C TRP A 55 -19.20 -10.45 9.46
N GLY A 56 -18.25 -10.37 8.54
CA GLY A 56 -18.27 -9.42 7.43
C GLY A 56 -18.19 -10.13 6.09
N SER A 57 -18.40 -9.40 5.00
CA SER A 57 -18.26 -9.98 3.67
C SER A 57 -16.80 -10.23 3.33
N ARG A 58 -16.48 -11.33 2.61
CA ARG A 58 -15.13 -11.56 2.09
C ARG A 58 -14.57 -10.42 1.25
N TYR A 59 -15.44 -9.62 0.63
CA TYR A 59 -15.03 -8.47 -0.19
C TYR A 59 -14.54 -7.28 0.65
N GLU A 60 -14.75 -7.27 1.97
CA GLU A 60 -14.10 -6.29 2.86
C GLU A 60 -12.57 -6.42 2.81
N MET A 61 -12.04 -7.60 2.43
CA MET A 61 -10.61 -7.81 2.22
C MET A 61 -10.05 -7.09 0.98
N LEU A 62 -10.90 -6.46 0.15
CA LEU A 62 -10.47 -5.57 -0.93
C LEU A 62 -10.13 -4.16 -0.45
N ILE A 63 -10.45 -3.79 0.81
CA ILE A 63 -10.14 -2.45 1.32
C ILE A 63 -8.63 -2.17 1.30
N PRO A 64 -7.74 -3.02 1.86
CA PRO A 64 -6.30 -2.78 1.78
C PRO A 64 -5.73 -2.65 0.35
N PRO A 65 -6.03 -3.54 -0.62
CA PRO A 65 -5.50 -3.38 -1.98
C PRO A 65 -6.02 -2.14 -2.70
N VAL A 66 -7.28 -1.76 -2.52
CA VAL A 66 -7.81 -0.51 -3.08
C VAL A 66 -7.08 0.70 -2.51
N MET A 67 -6.86 0.72 -1.19
CA MET A 67 -6.12 1.79 -0.53
C MET A 67 -4.66 1.83 -0.97
N ALA A 68 -4.00 0.67 -1.10
CA ALA A 68 -2.61 0.57 -1.56
C ALA A 68 -2.43 1.17 -2.96
N ILE A 69 -3.33 0.86 -3.90
CA ILE A 69 -3.34 1.44 -5.24
C ILE A 69 -3.56 2.95 -5.15
N ALA A 70 -4.62 3.40 -4.46
CA ALA A 70 -4.97 4.81 -4.38
C ALA A 70 -3.83 5.66 -3.80
N PHE A 71 -3.25 5.25 -2.67
CA PHE A 71 -2.15 5.98 -2.04
C PHE A 71 -0.83 5.81 -2.78
N GLY A 72 -0.48 4.61 -3.23
CA GLY A 72 0.78 4.35 -3.93
C GLY A 72 0.88 5.13 -5.25
N PHE A 73 -0.12 4.99 -6.12
CA PHE A 73 -0.18 5.75 -7.36
C PHE A 73 -0.40 7.25 -7.11
N GLY A 74 -1.25 7.61 -6.15
CA GLY A 74 -1.49 9.00 -5.78
C GLY A 74 -0.21 9.72 -5.33
N ILE A 75 0.58 9.11 -4.45
CA ILE A 75 1.87 9.65 -4.00
C ILE A 75 2.86 9.71 -5.17
N TYR A 76 2.94 8.67 -6.00
CA TYR A 76 3.83 8.66 -7.16
C TYR A 76 3.54 9.83 -8.11
N VAL A 77 2.27 10.01 -8.50
CA VAL A 77 1.82 11.08 -9.40
C VAL A 77 2.02 12.46 -8.77
N GLN A 78 1.68 12.63 -7.49
CA GLN A 78 1.90 13.89 -6.78
C GLN A 78 3.39 14.24 -6.71
N THR A 79 4.24 13.25 -6.46
CA THR A 79 5.69 13.44 -6.44
C THR A 79 6.21 13.87 -7.80
N MET A 80 5.72 13.25 -8.89
CA MET A 80 6.10 13.64 -10.26
C MET A 80 5.80 15.10 -10.52
N ARG A 81 4.60 15.55 -10.14
CA ARG A 81 4.13 16.93 -10.32
C ARG A 81 4.99 17.91 -9.54
N LYS A 82 5.16 17.68 -8.23
CA LYS A 82 5.95 18.56 -7.34
C LYS A 82 7.43 18.61 -7.72
N ALA A 83 8.03 17.47 -8.04
CA ALA A 83 9.42 17.44 -8.48
C ALA A 83 9.62 18.14 -9.82
N ALA A 84 8.66 18.04 -10.75
CA ALA A 84 8.73 18.75 -12.02
C ALA A 84 8.57 20.27 -11.86
N GLU A 85 7.77 20.70 -10.89
CA GLU A 85 7.62 22.11 -10.53
C GLU A 85 8.91 22.67 -9.93
N HIS A 86 9.46 22.04 -8.90
CA HIS A 86 10.74 22.46 -8.30
C HIS A 86 11.93 22.36 -9.28
N ALA A 87 11.87 21.51 -10.31
CA ALA A 87 12.91 21.41 -11.31
C ALA A 87 13.02 22.66 -12.19
N LYS A 88 11.99 23.52 -12.23
CA LYS A 88 12.03 24.82 -12.91
C LYS A 88 12.97 25.80 -12.19
N ASP A 89 13.00 25.73 -10.86
CA ASP A 89 13.80 26.63 -10.03
C ASP A 89 15.17 26.05 -9.71
N SER A 90 15.22 24.78 -9.26
CA SER A 90 16.45 24.11 -8.88
C SER A 90 16.34 22.58 -8.95
N MET A 91 17.27 21.97 -9.69
CA MET A 91 17.37 20.51 -9.78
C MET A 91 17.61 19.86 -8.41
N ILE A 92 18.35 20.53 -7.52
CA ILE A 92 18.63 20.03 -6.15
C ILE A 92 17.33 19.95 -5.34
N MET A 93 16.47 20.96 -5.44
CA MET A 93 15.16 20.98 -4.79
C MET A 93 14.22 19.91 -5.34
N ALA A 94 14.26 19.67 -6.65
CA ALA A 94 13.48 18.60 -7.28
C ALA A 94 13.88 17.21 -6.79
N VAL A 95 15.20 16.94 -6.67
CA VAL A 95 15.71 15.65 -6.18
C VAL A 95 15.31 15.42 -4.72
N SER A 96 15.52 16.40 -3.84
CA SER A 96 15.19 16.26 -2.41
C SER A 96 13.68 16.06 -2.19
N THR A 97 12.85 16.76 -2.98
CA THR A 97 11.39 16.58 -3.00
C THR A 97 11.02 15.18 -3.47
N ALA A 98 11.58 14.73 -4.60
CA ALA A 98 11.29 13.41 -5.14
C ALA A 98 11.63 12.31 -4.14
N GLU A 99 12.82 12.35 -3.54
CA GLU A 99 13.22 11.37 -2.55
C GLU A 99 12.34 11.40 -1.30
N ARG A 100 12.01 12.58 -0.76
CA ARG A 100 11.24 12.69 0.48
C ARG A 100 9.82 12.14 0.33
N PHE A 101 9.14 12.50 -0.75
CA PHE A 101 7.78 12.03 -1.00
C PHE A 101 7.74 10.55 -1.41
N LEU A 102 8.71 10.06 -2.18
CA LEU A 102 8.75 8.63 -2.52
C LEU A 102 9.12 7.76 -1.31
N ARG A 103 9.95 8.25 -0.36
CA ARG A 103 10.14 7.55 0.91
C ARG A 103 8.84 7.43 1.69
N SER A 104 8.01 8.49 1.73
CA SER A 104 6.69 8.37 2.36
C SER A 104 5.79 7.40 1.61
N GLY A 105 5.85 7.37 0.28
CA GLY A 105 5.14 6.39 -0.56
C GLY A 105 5.47 4.94 -0.21
N VAL A 106 6.76 4.62 -0.07
CA VAL A 106 7.22 3.30 0.38
C VAL A 106 6.69 2.97 1.78
N ILE A 107 6.79 3.90 2.73
CA ILE A 107 6.33 3.67 4.10
C ILE A 107 4.80 3.45 4.13
N THR A 108 4.02 4.32 3.49
CA THR A 108 2.56 4.21 3.44
C THR A 108 2.12 2.89 2.83
N THR A 109 2.69 2.50 1.69
CA THR A 109 2.34 1.23 1.03
C THR A 109 2.82 0.01 1.83
N ALA A 110 3.97 0.07 2.50
CA ALA A 110 4.44 -0.99 3.38
C ALA A 110 3.51 -1.20 4.59
N VAL A 111 3.05 -0.12 5.24
CA VAL A 111 2.08 -0.19 6.34
C VAL A 111 0.78 -0.84 5.87
N ILE A 112 0.27 -0.47 4.69
CA ILE A 112 -0.94 -1.09 4.13
C ILE A 112 -0.72 -2.59 3.85
N ASN A 113 0.48 -2.99 3.40
CA ASN A 113 0.81 -4.41 3.24
C ASN A 113 0.79 -5.16 4.57
N VAL A 114 1.37 -4.59 5.63
CA VAL A 114 1.32 -5.21 6.97
C VAL A 114 -0.13 -5.38 7.43
N THR A 115 -0.98 -4.35 7.26
CA THR A 115 -2.41 -4.45 7.54
C THR A 115 -3.10 -5.51 6.70
N ASN A 116 -2.77 -5.60 5.41
CA ASN A 116 -3.33 -6.61 4.50
C ASN A 116 -2.97 -8.03 4.96
N PHE A 117 -1.70 -8.29 5.26
CA PHE A 117 -1.25 -9.58 5.79
C PHE A 117 -1.92 -9.92 7.11
N TYR A 118 -2.04 -8.95 8.01
CA TYR A 118 -2.71 -9.13 9.29
C TYR A 118 -4.19 -9.50 9.11
N LEU A 119 -4.94 -8.75 8.29
CA LEU A 119 -6.35 -9.02 8.04
C LEU A 119 -6.59 -10.39 7.40
N LEU A 120 -5.73 -10.78 6.46
CA LEU A 120 -5.80 -12.12 5.87
C LEU A 120 -5.46 -13.21 6.87
N TYR A 121 -4.45 -13.00 7.74
CA TYR A 121 -4.10 -13.96 8.78
C TYR A 121 -5.27 -14.21 9.74
N VAL A 122 -5.89 -13.15 10.27
CA VAL A 122 -7.01 -13.31 11.22
C VAL A 122 -8.24 -13.93 10.56
N THR A 123 -8.46 -13.62 9.27
CA THR A 123 -9.54 -14.19 8.48
C THR A 123 -9.34 -15.68 8.21
N LEU A 124 -8.12 -16.09 7.83
CA LEU A 124 -7.80 -17.48 7.48
C LEU A 124 -7.66 -18.38 8.71
N SER A 125 -7.11 -17.85 9.81
CA SER A 125 -6.94 -18.60 11.05
C SER A 125 -8.20 -18.62 11.91
N GLY A 126 -9.12 -17.67 11.72
CA GLY A 126 -10.28 -17.46 12.59
C GLY A 126 -9.92 -16.91 13.97
N THR A 127 -8.65 -16.62 14.23
CA THR A 127 -8.13 -16.16 15.53
C THR A 127 -7.56 -14.76 15.43
N ASN A 128 -7.68 -14.00 16.51
CA ASN A 128 -7.09 -12.67 16.59
C ASN A 128 -5.98 -12.64 17.65
N PRO A 129 -4.69 -12.52 17.25
CA PRO A 129 -3.56 -12.56 18.17
C PRO A 129 -3.41 -11.26 19.00
N LEU A 130 -4.22 -10.24 18.71
CA LEU A 130 -4.25 -8.98 19.47
C LEU A 130 -5.37 -8.95 20.52
N VAL A 131 -6.07 -10.06 20.71
CA VAL A 131 -7.05 -10.27 21.79
C VAL A 131 -6.36 -11.04 22.90
N PHE A 132 -6.43 -10.51 24.13
CA PHE A 132 -5.88 -11.07 25.36
C PHE A 132 -6.98 -11.23 26.40
#